data_AF-A0A923TPI8-F1
#
_entry.id   AF-A0A923TPI8-F1
#
_cell.length_a   1.000
_cell.length_b   1.000
_cell.length_c   1.000
_cell.angle_alpha   90.00
_cell.angle_beta   90.00
_cell.angle_gamma   90.00
#
_symmetry.space_group_name_H-M   'P 1'
#
loop_
_entity.id
_entity.type
_entity.pdbx_description
1 polymer ?
#
loop_
_entity_poly.entity_id
_entity_poly.type
_entity_poly.pdbx_seq_one_letter_code
_entity_poly.pdbx_strand_id
1 'polypeptide(L)'
;MSEARTEIEGIARFDPALAGEGAVLLLEKLSPALSDIDSSSGSLGNAAAGLVEALVPMIAAAPVPPATREKWLERLFEAFQDDDPPYIESLGEHWGALCAGPALASKWADQLLPLVQRVMADRRRGTYAYTKGDTPCFSALFSAGRLDDLLAVLALDPKPHWQAQQWAAMAMAVRGDVDGAIACIEALRGPYASDTALSAPAEKFLLDAGQIDEAYARYGIQATDANTHIARYRSLVKRYPSIPPARILGDLIASAPGEEGKWFATAKTLKQFDLAIALAGRSPVDPKTLVRAARDHVKSQPAFALESALLALHWMARGAGYDMTSADMCAARDHALAAAQAMASPTDVAKRIAEAVAGQGTAAIWVRQSLGLS
;
A
#
# COMPACT_ATOMS: atom_id res chain seq x y z
N MET A 1 16.50 12.03 15.35
CA MET A 1 16.44 11.60 13.93
C MET A 1 15.88 12.68 13.01
N SER A 2 14.67 13.20 13.23
CA SER A 2 14.07 14.21 12.32
C SER A 2 14.87 15.51 12.19
N GLU A 3 15.48 16.00 13.27
CA GLU A 3 16.31 17.21 13.23
C GLU A 3 17.58 17.01 12.42
N ALA A 4 18.35 15.94 12.72
CA ALA A 4 19.56 15.58 11.98
C ALA A 4 19.29 15.37 10.48
N ARG A 5 18.15 14.73 10.15
CA ARG A 5 17.70 14.60 8.75
C ARG A 5 17.46 15.96 8.11
N THR A 6 16.72 16.85 8.76
CA THR A 6 16.41 18.19 8.25
C THR A 6 17.68 19.01 8.02
N GLU A 7 18.67 18.88 8.90
CA GLU A 7 19.96 19.55 8.76
C GLU A 7 20.72 19.06 7.52
N ILE A 8 20.82 17.73 7.34
CA ILE A 8 21.43 17.13 6.15
C ILE A 8 20.70 17.54 4.86
N GLU A 9 19.36 17.52 4.87
CA GLU A 9 18.54 17.97 3.74
C GLU A 9 18.76 19.46 3.41
N GLY A 10 19.00 20.28 4.44
CA GLY A 10 19.36 21.68 4.28
C GLY A 10 20.70 21.86 3.58
N ILE A 11 21.72 21.11 4.00
CA ILE A 11 23.08 21.14 3.43
C ILE A 11 23.08 20.60 2.00
N ALA A 12 22.31 19.55 1.71
CA ALA A 12 22.26 18.89 0.40
C ALA A 12 21.92 19.84 -0.77
N ARG A 13 21.26 20.98 -0.48
CA ARG A 13 20.94 22.01 -1.47
C ARG A 13 22.16 22.82 -1.93
N PHE A 14 23.19 22.91 -1.10
CA PHE A 14 24.36 23.75 -1.32
C PHE A 14 25.64 22.94 -1.50
N ASP A 15 25.79 21.86 -0.72
CA ASP A 15 26.93 20.95 -0.77
C ASP A 15 26.46 19.48 -0.66
N PRO A 16 26.12 18.85 -1.79
CA PRO A 16 25.69 17.45 -1.80
C PRO A 16 26.77 16.47 -1.33
N ALA A 17 28.06 16.81 -1.48
CA ALA A 17 29.15 15.95 -1.04
C ALA A 17 29.26 15.95 0.50
N LEU A 18 29.18 17.13 1.13
CA LEU A 18 29.14 17.25 2.58
C LEU A 18 27.87 16.63 3.17
N ALA A 19 26.72 16.81 2.52
CA ALA A 19 25.49 16.15 2.95
C ALA A 19 25.60 14.62 2.89
N GLY A 20 26.23 14.07 1.84
CA GLY A 20 26.52 12.64 1.74
C GLY A 20 27.42 12.13 2.87
N GLU A 21 28.49 12.86 3.20
CA GLU A 21 29.37 12.53 4.34
C GLU A 21 28.60 12.56 5.67
N GLY A 22 27.76 13.58 5.89
CA GLY A 22 26.92 13.70 7.07
C GLY A 22 25.89 12.57 7.19
N ALA A 23 25.30 12.15 6.07
CA ALA A 23 24.39 11.03 6.00
C ALA A 23 25.09 9.70 6.35
N VAL A 24 26.28 9.46 5.80
CA VAL A 24 27.11 8.29 6.12
C VAL A 24 27.45 8.26 7.62
N LEU A 25 27.91 9.38 8.17
CA LEU A 25 28.23 9.50 9.59
C LEU A 25 27.00 9.26 10.49
N LEU A 26 25.84 9.78 10.10
CA LEU A 26 24.61 9.58 10.87
C LEU A 26 24.21 8.09 10.90
N LEU A 27 24.27 7.40 9.76
CA LEU A 27 23.96 5.97 9.68
C LEU A 27 24.94 5.11 10.49
N GLU A 28 26.23 5.44 10.47
CA GLU A 28 27.25 4.76 11.29
C GLU A 28 26.98 4.83 12.79
N LYS A 29 26.43 5.97 13.25
CA LYS A 29 26.17 6.22 14.66
C LYS A 29 24.77 5.86 15.09
N LEU A 30 23.88 5.50 14.16
CA LEU A 30 22.47 5.33 14.45
C LEU A 30 22.24 4.18 15.42
N SER A 31 22.62 2.96 15.04
CA SER A 31 22.33 1.78 15.86
C SER A 31 22.99 1.82 17.24
N PRO A 32 24.27 2.20 17.37
CA PRO A 32 24.89 2.37 18.70
C PRO A 32 24.23 3.45 19.56
N ALA A 33 23.67 4.51 18.96
CA ALA A 33 22.98 5.55 19.71
C ALA A 33 21.58 5.14 20.19
N LEU A 34 21.01 4.07 19.62
CA LEU A 34 19.66 3.59 19.90
C LEU A 34 19.63 2.26 20.67
N SER A 35 20.78 1.60 20.87
CA SER A 35 20.85 0.26 21.45
C SER A 35 20.24 0.17 22.85
N ASP A 36 20.34 1.24 23.64
CA ASP A 36 19.88 1.30 25.02
C ASP A 36 18.44 1.84 25.17
N ILE A 37 17.76 2.09 24.04
CA ILE A 37 16.39 2.62 24.01
C ILE A 37 15.41 1.48 23.76
N ASP A 38 14.34 1.42 24.56
CA ASP A 38 13.26 0.45 24.34
C ASP A 38 12.56 0.69 22.99
N SER A 39 12.75 -0.26 22.08
CA SER A 39 12.19 -0.25 20.73
C SER A 39 11.00 -1.19 20.54
N SER A 40 10.46 -1.77 21.63
CA SER A 40 9.38 -2.76 21.59
C SER A 40 8.09 -2.29 20.90
N SER A 41 7.83 -0.98 20.87
CA SER A 41 6.69 -0.39 20.17
C SER A 41 6.79 -0.41 18.64
N GLY A 42 7.97 -0.74 18.08
CA GLY A 42 8.26 -0.70 16.64
C GLY A 42 8.36 0.71 16.05
N SER A 43 7.99 1.76 16.81
CA SER A 43 8.05 3.15 16.37
C SER A 43 9.47 3.60 16.03
N LEU A 44 10.45 3.15 16.82
CA LEU A 44 11.86 3.47 16.61
C LEU A 44 12.42 2.81 15.35
N GLY A 45 12.10 1.53 15.13
CA GLY A 45 12.46 0.80 13.91
C GLY A 45 11.87 1.45 12.66
N ASN A 46 10.58 1.80 12.68
CA ASN A 46 9.94 2.51 11.57
C ASN A 46 10.59 3.87 11.29
N ALA A 47 10.96 4.62 12.33
CA ALA A 47 11.65 5.89 12.18
C ALA A 47 13.06 5.72 11.58
N ALA A 48 13.80 4.68 11.99
CA ALA A 48 15.12 4.37 11.46
C ALA A 48 15.05 3.91 9.99
N ALA A 49 14.11 3.03 9.64
CA ALA A 49 13.87 2.61 8.26
C ALA A 49 13.54 3.80 7.35
N GLY A 50 12.63 4.68 7.78
CA GLY A 50 12.30 5.91 7.04
C GLY A 50 13.45 6.92 6.96
N LEU A 51 14.42 6.86 7.88
CA LEU A 51 15.65 7.65 7.81
C LEU A 51 16.60 7.07 6.73
N VAL A 52 16.81 5.75 6.70
CA VAL A 52 17.61 5.08 5.66
C VAL A 52 17.06 5.40 4.27
N GLU A 53 15.74 5.23 4.07
CA GLU A 53 15.07 5.52 2.79
C GLU A 53 15.32 6.96 2.30
N ALA A 54 15.38 7.92 3.23
CA ALA A 54 15.62 9.32 2.90
C ALA A 54 17.09 9.60 2.57
N LEU A 55 18.03 8.99 3.28
CA LEU A 55 19.46 9.29 3.18
C LEU A 55 20.15 8.57 2.02
N VAL A 56 19.73 7.34 1.69
CA VAL A 56 20.33 6.54 0.60
C VAL A 56 20.41 7.30 -0.73
N PRO A 57 19.33 7.95 -1.22
CA PRO A 57 19.42 8.73 -2.47
C PRO A 57 20.42 9.89 -2.41
N MET A 58 20.59 10.53 -1.25
CA MET A 58 21.53 11.63 -1.08
C MET A 58 22.98 11.13 -1.16
N ILE A 59 23.29 10.01 -0.51
CA ILE A 59 24.61 9.38 -0.55
C ILE A 59 24.95 8.92 -1.98
N ALA A 60 23.98 8.27 -2.64
CA ALA A 60 24.14 7.76 -4.00
C ALA A 60 24.36 8.89 -5.03
N ALA A 61 23.63 10.01 -4.89
CA ALA A 61 23.70 11.14 -5.81
C ALA A 61 24.87 12.10 -5.57
N ALA A 62 25.55 12.03 -4.42
CA ALA A 62 26.65 12.93 -4.07
C ALA A 62 27.79 12.90 -5.12
N PRO A 63 28.30 14.02 -5.62
CA PRO A 63 29.38 14.02 -6.62
C PRO A 63 30.75 13.92 -5.94
N VAL A 64 31.11 12.74 -5.42
CA VAL A 64 32.40 12.50 -4.75
C VAL A 64 33.36 11.65 -5.60
N PRO A 65 34.68 11.80 -5.42
CA PRO A 65 35.66 10.92 -6.06
C PRO A 65 35.43 9.44 -5.70
N PRO A 66 35.78 8.49 -6.58
CA PRO A 66 35.60 7.06 -6.33
C PRO A 66 36.23 6.58 -5.01
N ALA A 67 37.42 7.06 -4.66
CA ALA A 67 38.09 6.68 -3.41
C ALA A 67 37.32 7.11 -2.15
N THR A 68 36.66 8.28 -2.18
CA THR A 68 35.80 8.75 -1.08
C THR A 68 34.58 7.84 -0.96
N ARG A 69 33.96 7.48 -2.09
CA ARG A 69 32.80 6.59 -2.11
C ARG A 69 33.13 5.19 -1.62
N GLU A 70 34.27 4.63 -2.02
CA GLU A 70 34.74 3.34 -1.50
C GLU A 70 34.86 3.37 0.02
N LYS A 71 35.49 4.42 0.57
CA LYS A 71 35.61 4.59 2.02
C LYS A 71 34.26 4.74 2.72
N TRP A 72 33.29 5.43 2.11
CA TRP A 72 31.93 5.51 2.66
C TRP A 72 31.28 4.14 2.75
N LEU A 73 31.37 3.33 1.70
CA LEU A 73 30.79 2.00 1.68
C LEU A 73 31.48 1.05 2.68
N GLU A 74 32.79 1.16 2.85
CA GLU A 74 33.53 0.38 3.86
C GLU A 74 33.02 0.68 5.27
N ARG A 75 32.86 1.96 5.62
CA ARG A 75 32.37 2.39 6.94
C ARG A 75 30.90 2.01 7.16
N LEU A 76 30.07 2.19 6.14
CA LEU A 76 28.67 1.76 6.17
C LEU A 76 28.55 0.24 6.33
N PHE A 77 29.46 -0.53 5.72
CA PHE A 77 29.43 -1.98 5.78
C PHE A 77 29.82 -2.44 7.19
N GLU A 78 30.83 -1.83 7.79
CA GLU A 78 31.18 -2.05 9.20
C GLU A 78 29.99 -1.77 10.12
N ALA A 79 29.36 -0.60 9.97
CA ALA A 79 28.16 -0.24 10.76
C ALA A 79 27.01 -1.23 10.57
N PHE A 80 26.76 -1.67 9.33
CA PHE A 80 25.74 -2.67 9.01
C PHE A 80 26.05 -4.04 9.62
N GLN A 81 27.32 -4.45 9.63
CA GLN A 81 27.76 -5.69 10.27
C GLN A 81 27.57 -5.65 11.79
N ASP A 82 27.81 -4.49 12.41
CA ASP A 82 27.65 -4.25 13.85
C ASP A 82 26.22 -3.86 14.26
N ASP A 83 25.28 -3.78 13.31
CA ASP A 83 23.89 -3.37 13.53
C ASP A 83 23.13 -4.34 14.45
N ASP A 84 23.02 -3.99 15.74
CA ASP A 84 22.30 -4.76 16.76
C ASP A 84 21.79 -3.82 17.87
N PRO A 85 20.45 -3.66 18.07
CA PRO A 85 19.36 -4.17 17.23
C PRO A 85 19.40 -3.64 15.77
N PRO A 86 18.76 -4.33 14.81
CA PRO A 86 18.92 -4.04 13.38
C PRO A 86 18.14 -2.78 12.92
N TYR A 87 18.70 -1.60 13.13
CA TYR A 87 18.06 -0.33 12.76
C TYR A 87 18.40 0.14 11.35
N ILE A 88 19.50 -0.35 10.77
CA ILE A 88 19.97 0.01 9.43
C ILE A 88 20.03 -1.19 8.47
N GLU A 89 19.40 -2.32 8.81
CA GLU A 89 19.40 -3.52 7.98
C GLU A 89 18.88 -3.29 6.55
N SER A 90 17.94 -2.36 6.36
CA SER A 90 17.42 -2.00 5.04
C SER A 90 18.47 -1.38 4.12
N LEU A 91 19.60 -0.91 4.66
CA LEU A 91 20.74 -0.42 3.89
C LEU A 91 21.27 -1.48 2.92
N GLY A 92 21.18 -2.76 3.29
CA GLY A 92 21.62 -3.87 2.45
C GLY A 92 20.83 -3.96 1.13
N GLU A 93 19.54 -3.63 1.14
CA GLU A 93 18.70 -3.64 -0.07
C GLU A 93 19.15 -2.56 -1.07
N HIS A 94 19.70 -1.47 -0.55
CA HIS A 94 20.15 -0.31 -1.32
C HIS A 94 21.64 -0.33 -1.70
N TRP A 95 22.38 -1.38 -1.36
CA TRP A 95 23.84 -1.41 -1.50
C TRP A 95 24.34 -1.11 -2.91
N GLY A 96 23.69 -1.68 -3.92
CA GLY A 96 24.04 -1.44 -5.31
C GLY A 96 23.78 0.00 -5.78
N ALA A 97 22.76 0.68 -5.24
CA ALA A 97 22.53 2.10 -5.49
C ALA A 97 23.62 2.97 -4.85
N LEU A 98 24.04 2.63 -3.62
CA LEU A 98 25.13 3.34 -2.91
C LEU A 98 26.47 3.22 -3.62
N CYS A 99 26.69 2.15 -4.39
CA CYS A 99 27.86 2.00 -5.25
C CYS A 99 27.94 3.06 -6.37
N ALA A 100 26.81 3.68 -6.73
CA ALA A 100 26.72 4.75 -7.74
C ALA A 100 27.39 4.42 -9.09
N GLY A 101 27.42 3.13 -9.46
CA GLY A 101 27.96 2.67 -10.73
C GLY A 101 28.26 1.17 -10.76
N PRO A 102 28.19 0.52 -11.94
CA PRO A 102 28.33 -0.93 -12.07
C PRO A 102 29.74 -1.44 -11.72
N ALA A 103 30.78 -0.63 -11.94
CA ALA A 103 32.17 -1.02 -11.64
C ALA A 103 32.40 -1.22 -10.13
N LEU A 104 31.96 -0.27 -9.30
CA LEU A 104 32.08 -0.39 -7.85
C LEU A 104 31.13 -1.44 -7.28
N ALA A 105 29.91 -1.56 -7.85
CA ALA A 105 29.00 -2.63 -7.50
C ALA A 105 29.61 -4.02 -7.78
N SER A 106 30.28 -4.21 -8.91
CA SER A 106 30.98 -5.46 -9.19
C SER A 106 32.13 -5.74 -8.22
N LYS A 107 32.90 -4.70 -7.84
CA LYS A 107 33.99 -4.84 -6.84
C LYS A 107 33.44 -5.33 -5.50
N TRP A 108 32.32 -4.76 -5.02
CA TRP A 108 31.65 -5.20 -3.80
C TRP A 108 31.08 -6.61 -3.93
N ALA A 109 30.48 -6.94 -5.09
CA ALA A 109 30.01 -8.29 -5.36
C ALA A 109 31.16 -9.31 -5.27
N ASP A 110 32.33 -9.03 -5.84
CA ASP A 110 33.51 -9.90 -5.78
C ASP A 110 34.02 -10.11 -4.35
N GLN A 111 33.91 -9.10 -3.49
CA GLN A 111 34.28 -9.20 -2.07
C GLN A 111 33.31 -10.06 -1.26
N LEU A 112 32.00 -9.93 -1.51
CA LEU A 112 30.96 -10.58 -0.70
C LEU A 112 30.59 -11.99 -1.17
N LEU A 113 30.59 -12.21 -2.49
CA LEU A 113 30.08 -13.42 -3.13
C LEU A 113 30.73 -14.73 -2.61
N PRO A 114 32.06 -14.82 -2.38
CA PRO A 114 32.67 -16.05 -1.89
C PRO A 114 32.13 -16.50 -0.52
N LEU A 115 31.86 -15.56 0.39
CA LEU A 115 31.29 -15.87 1.69
C LEU A 115 29.81 -16.29 1.55
N VAL A 116 29.03 -15.55 0.76
CA VAL A 116 27.61 -15.85 0.52
C VAL A 116 27.44 -17.24 -0.11
N GLN A 117 28.25 -17.59 -1.13
CA GLN A 117 28.24 -18.92 -1.74
C GLN A 117 28.52 -20.03 -0.73
N ARG A 118 29.48 -19.81 0.19
CA ARG A 118 29.79 -20.78 1.25
C ARG A 118 28.62 -20.96 2.21
N VAL A 119 28.04 -19.86 2.68
CA VAL A 119 26.88 -19.87 3.57
C VAL A 119 25.70 -20.60 2.92
N MET A 120 25.38 -20.31 1.66
CA MET A 120 24.28 -20.99 0.95
C MET A 120 24.57 -22.48 0.73
N ALA A 121 25.81 -22.84 0.39
CA ALA A 121 26.21 -24.24 0.26
C ALA A 121 26.11 -25.01 1.59
N ASP A 122 26.44 -24.37 2.72
CA ASP A 122 26.29 -24.95 4.05
C ASP A 122 24.81 -25.13 4.43
N ARG A 123 23.97 -24.12 4.20
CA ARG A 123 22.50 -24.22 4.36
C ARG A 123 21.92 -25.37 3.55
N ARG A 124 22.36 -25.53 2.30
CA ARG A 124 21.93 -26.63 1.42
C ARG A 124 22.26 -28.02 1.99
N ARG A 125 23.37 -28.16 2.72
CA ARG A 125 23.75 -29.41 3.40
C ARG A 125 23.00 -29.63 4.72
N GLY A 126 22.13 -28.70 5.11
CA GLY A 126 21.42 -28.73 6.39
C GLY A 126 22.20 -28.14 7.55
N THR A 127 23.32 -27.46 7.30
CA THR A 127 24.10 -26.77 8.33
C THR A 127 23.55 -25.37 8.54
N TYR A 128 23.35 -24.96 9.80
CA TYR A 128 23.03 -23.57 10.12
C TYR A 128 24.22 -22.67 9.75
N ALA A 129 23.99 -21.72 8.86
CA ALA A 129 24.97 -20.71 8.48
C ALA A 129 24.26 -19.37 8.23
N TYR A 130 24.91 -18.28 8.64
CA TYR A 130 24.36 -16.93 8.57
C TYR A 130 25.44 -15.93 8.16
N THR A 131 25.03 -14.93 7.38
CA THR A 131 25.83 -13.75 7.08
C THR A 131 24.87 -12.59 6.87
N LYS A 132 25.23 -11.39 7.33
CA LYS A 132 24.52 -10.15 6.99
C LYS A 132 24.81 -9.71 5.55
N GLY A 133 25.90 -10.21 4.94
CA GLY A 133 26.37 -9.80 3.62
C GLY A 133 25.58 -10.36 2.41
N ASP A 134 24.53 -11.15 2.62
CA ASP A 134 23.75 -11.74 1.53
C ASP A 134 22.99 -10.68 0.72
N THR A 135 22.24 -9.82 1.41
CA THR A 135 21.41 -8.77 0.78
C THR A 135 22.28 -7.70 0.09
N PRO A 136 23.35 -7.17 0.71
CA PRO A 136 24.31 -6.31 0.02
C PRO A 136 24.93 -6.97 -1.22
N CYS A 137 25.25 -8.27 -1.16
CA CYS A 137 25.80 -9.01 -2.30
C CYS A 137 24.79 -9.09 -3.45
N PHE A 138 23.53 -9.42 -3.16
CA PHE A 138 22.47 -9.49 -4.18
C PHE A 138 22.23 -8.13 -4.84
N SER A 139 22.13 -7.07 -4.04
CA SER A 139 21.95 -5.70 -4.51
C SER A 139 23.13 -5.23 -5.39
N ALA A 140 24.36 -5.57 -5.00
CA ALA A 140 25.58 -5.29 -5.76
C ALA A 140 25.65 -6.06 -7.09
N LEU A 141 25.36 -7.36 -7.09
CA LEU A 141 25.32 -8.18 -8.32
C LEU A 141 24.27 -7.66 -9.29
N PHE A 142 23.09 -7.33 -8.79
CA PHE A 142 21.99 -6.77 -9.59
C PHE A 142 22.42 -5.45 -10.25
N SER A 143 22.97 -4.52 -9.46
CA SER A 143 23.38 -3.19 -9.96
C SER A 143 24.62 -3.23 -10.87
N ALA A 144 25.46 -4.27 -10.74
CA ALA A 144 26.55 -4.54 -11.66
C ALA A 144 26.09 -5.18 -12.99
N GLY A 145 24.82 -5.57 -13.10
CA GLY A 145 24.30 -6.31 -14.26
C GLY A 145 24.74 -7.78 -14.29
N ARG A 146 25.31 -8.30 -13.20
CA ARG A 146 25.79 -9.69 -13.07
C ARG A 146 24.65 -10.63 -12.68
N LEU A 147 23.60 -10.63 -13.50
CA LEU A 147 22.35 -11.32 -13.22
C LEU A 147 22.50 -12.85 -13.17
N ASP A 148 23.41 -13.41 -13.98
CA ASP A 148 23.68 -14.85 -13.97
C ASP A 148 24.36 -15.29 -12.67
N ASP A 149 25.29 -14.50 -12.15
CA ASP A 149 25.93 -14.76 -10.85
C ASP A 149 24.91 -14.66 -9.70
N LEU A 150 24.00 -13.68 -9.77
CA LEU A 150 22.91 -13.51 -8.81
C LEU A 150 21.98 -14.73 -8.81
N LEU A 151 21.51 -15.16 -9.98
CA LEU A 151 20.66 -16.34 -10.09
C LEU A 151 21.39 -17.62 -9.66
N ALA A 152 22.68 -17.74 -9.98
CA ALA A 152 23.48 -18.90 -9.59
C ALA A 152 23.66 -19.01 -8.07
N VAL A 153 23.94 -17.90 -7.38
CA VAL A 153 24.09 -17.93 -5.91
C VAL A 153 22.75 -18.18 -5.22
N LEU A 154 21.65 -17.60 -5.71
CA LEU A 154 20.31 -17.82 -5.17
C LEU A 154 19.85 -19.27 -5.34
N ALA A 155 20.20 -19.92 -6.45
CA ALA A 155 19.90 -21.34 -6.70
C ALA A 155 20.64 -22.31 -5.78
N LEU A 156 21.65 -21.85 -5.02
CA LEU A 156 22.33 -22.69 -4.02
C LEU A 156 21.46 -22.92 -2.77
N ASP A 157 20.55 -21.99 -2.44
CA ASP A 157 19.67 -22.14 -1.28
C ASP A 157 18.43 -22.95 -1.66
N PRO A 158 18.20 -24.14 -1.06
CA PRO A 158 17.01 -24.94 -1.35
C PRO A 158 15.72 -24.34 -0.75
N LYS A 159 15.83 -23.37 0.17
CA LYS A 159 14.70 -22.70 0.83
C LYS A 159 14.97 -21.20 0.95
N PRO A 160 15.10 -20.47 -0.18
CA PRO A 160 15.40 -19.06 -0.13
C PRO A 160 14.28 -18.33 0.60
N HIS A 161 14.65 -17.40 1.47
CA HIS A 161 13.71 -16.53 2.15
C HIS A 161 13.12 -15.51 1.17
N TRP A 162 12.03 -14.85 1.59
CA TRP A 162 11.27 -13.88 0.79
C TRP A 162 12.15 -12.86 0.06
N GLN A 163 13.06 -12.20 0.78
CA GLN A 163 13.92 -11.15 0.22
C GLN A 163 14.83 -11.70 -0.89
N ALA A 164 15.39 -12.90 -0.71
CA ALA A 164 16.23 -13.54 -1.72
C ALA A 164 15.45 -13.87 -3.01
N GLN A 165 14.19 -14.28 -2.88
CA GLN A 165 13.35 -14.58 -4.04
C GLN A 165 12.91 -13.32 -4.81
N GLN A 166 12.74 -12.18 -4.12
CA GLN A 166 12.52 -10.91 -4.80
C GLN A 166 13.69 -10.56 -5.74
N TRP A 167 14.94 -10.78 -5.31
CA TRP A 167 16.11 -10.57 -6.15
C TRP A 167 16.14 -11.51 -7.37
N ALA A 168 15.75 -12.78 -7.20
CA ALA A 168 15.63 -13.72 -8.31
C ALA A 168 14.60 -13.23 -9.34
N ALA A 169 13.41 -12.83 -8.88
CA ALA A 169 12.34 -12.35 -9.75
C ALA A 169 12.74 -11.07 -10.50
N MET A 170 13.37 -10.11 -9.81
CA MET A 170 13.88 -8.90 -10.47
C MET A 170 14.93 -9.23 -11.53
N ALA A 171 15.86 -10.15 -11.25
CA ALA A 171 16.88 -10.58 -12.22
C ALA A 171 16.26 -11.25 -13.46
N MET A 172 15.25 -12.11 -13.27
CA MET A 172 14.50 -12.73 -14.37
C MET A 172 13.79 -11.69 -15.23
N ALA A 173 13.10 -10.72 -14.60
CA ALA A 173 12.41 -9.65 -15.30
C ALA A 173 13.36 -8.79 -16.15
N VAL A 174 14.53 -8.41 -15.61
CA VAL A 174 15.54 -7.64 -16.38
C VAL A 174 16.11 -8.43 -17.56
N ARG A 175 16.19 -9.77 -17.45
CA ARG A 175 16.57 -10.65 -18.58
C ARG A 175 15.46 -10.83 -19.62
N GLY A 176 14.27 -10.25 -19.39
CA GLY A 176 13.10 -10.40 -20.25
C GLY A 176 12.25 -11.64 -19.96
N ASP A 177 12.57 -12.42 -18.93
CA ASP A 177 11.76 -13.54 -18.47
C ASP A 177 10.71 -13.07 -17.45
N VAL A 178 9.72 -12.33 -17.96
CA VAL A 178 8.64 -11.75 -17.15
C VAL A 178 7.76 -12.84 -16.54
N ASP A 179 7.46 -13.90 -17.30
CA ASP A 179 6.66 -15.03 -16.82
C ASP A 179 7.37 -15.79 -15.69
N GLY A 180 8.68 -16.04 -15.82
CA GLY A 180 9.49 -16.64 -14.77
C GLY A 180 9.56 -15.77 -13.51
N ALA A 181 9.71 -14.45 -13.67
CA ALA A 181 9.69 -13.51 -12.56
C ALA A 181 8.35 -13.55 -11.79
N ILE A 182 7.23 -13.55 -12.51
CA ILE A 182 5.89 -13.65 -11.91
C ILE A 182 5.71 -15.00 -11.23
N ALA A 183 6.09 -16.11 -11.88
CA ALA A 183 6.00 -17.44 -11.29
C ALA A 183 6.83 -17.55 -10.00
N CYS A 184 8.00 -16.91 -9.96
CA CYS A 184 8.85 -16.85 -8.77
C CYS A 184 8.15 -16.17 -7.59
N ILE A 185 7.49 -15.03 -7.81
CA ILE A 185 6.72 -14.31 -6.77
C ILE A 185 5.45 -15.08 -6.38
N GLU A 186 4.72 -15.62 -7.36
CA GLU A 186 3.47 -16.37 -7.13
C GLU A 186 3.69 -17.66 -6.33
N ALA A 187 4.84 -18.31 -6.49
CA ALA A 187 5.21 -19.50 -5.71
C ALA A 187 5.29 -19.23 -4.20
N LEU A 188 5.32 -17.96 -3.79
CA LEU A 188 5.44 -17.51 -2.40
C LEU A 188 4.09 -17.17 -1.78
N ARG A 189 3.03 -17.21 -2.59
CA ARG A 189 1.67 -17.00 -2.12
C ARG A 189 1.31 -18.06 -1.09
N GLY A 190 0.90 -17.59 0.08
CA GLY A 190 0.56 -18.45 1.21
C GLY A 190 -0.31 -17.72 2.23
N PRO A 191 -0.82 -18.43 3.25
CA PRO A 191 -1.80 -17.89 4.20
C PRO A 191 -1.29 -16.73 5.06
N TYR A 192 0.03 -16.55 5.14
CA TYR A 192 0.67 -15.50 5.92
C TYR A 192 1.31 -14.41 5.06
N ALA A 193 1.24 -14.53 3.73
CA ALA A 193 1.82 -13.56 2.82
C ALA A 193 0.81 -12.45 2.51
N SER A 194 1.26 -11.19 2.51
CA SER A 194 0.43 -10.07 2.09
C SER A 194 0.17 -10.15 0.58
N ASP A 195 -1.11 -10.23 0.20
CA ASP A 195 -1.53 -10.29 -1.20
C ASP A 195 -1.04 -9.06 -1.99
N THR A 196 -1.11 -7.88 -1.39
CA THR A 196 -0.60 -6.64 -1.98
C THR A 196 0.91 -6.69 -2.20
N ALA A 197 1.67 -7.19 -1.21
CA ALA A 197 3.12 -7.26 -1.28
C ALA A 197 3.63 -8.24 -2.36
N LEU A 198 2.84 -9.26 -2.69
CA LEU A 198 3.11 -10.18 -3.80
C LEU A 198 2.64 -9.63 -5.15
N SER A 199 1.45 -9.02 -5.16
CA SER A 199 0.83 -8.55 -6.40
C SER A 199 1.51 -7.29 -6.97
N ALA A 200 2.05 -6.40 -6.12
CA ALA A 200 2.69 -5.17 -6.59
C ALA A 200 3.99 -5.39 -7.40
N PRO A 201 4.92 -6.29 -7.00
CA PRO A 201 6.05 -6.65 -7.84
C PRO A 201 5.64 -7.29 -9.17
N ALA A 202 4.68 -8.22 -9.16
CA ALA A 202 4.20 -8.89 -10.36
C ALA A 202 3.52 -7.91 -11.34
N GLU A 203 2.70 -6.99 -10.81
CA GLU A 203 2.12 -5.87 -11.58
C GLU A 203 3.24 -5.03 -12.23
N LYS A 204 4.26 -4.67 -11.46
CA LYS A 204 5.37 -3.85 -11.93
C LYS A 204 6.13 -4.54 -13.07
N PHE A 205 6.41 -5.84 -12.97
CA PHE A 205 7.10 -6.58 -14.04
C PHE A 205 6.32 -6.55 -15.37
N LEU A 206 4.99 -6.73 -15.32
CA LEU A 206 4.14 -6.64 -16.51
C LEU A 206 4.10 -5.20 -17.06
N LEU A 207 3.99 -4.19 -16.20
CA LEU A 207 3.98 -2.79 -16.62
C LEU A 207 5.30 -2.37 -17.28
N ASP A 208 6.43 -2.73 -16.68
CA ASP A 208 7.77 -2.44 -17.22
C ASP A 208 8.00 -3.16 -18.56
N ALA A 209 7.36 -4.32 -18.78
CA ALA A 209 7.33 -5.04 -20.06
C ALA A 209 6.29 -4.51 -21.07
N GLY A 210 5.51 -3.49 -20.72
CA GLY A 210 4.46 -2.91 -21.57
C GLY A 210 3.19 -3.75 -21.67
N GLN A 211 3.01 -4.79 -20.86
CA GLN A 211 1.85 -5.68 -20.83
C GLN A 211 0.72 -5.12 -19.94
N ILE A 212 0.24 -3.93 -20.29
CA ILE A 212 -0.67 -3.12 -19.46
C ILE A 212 -2.01 -3.83 -19.18
N ASP A 213 -2.61 -4.45 -20.18
CA ASP A 213 -3.92 -5.10 -20.03
C ASP A 213 -3.86 -6.32 -19.10
N GLU A 214 -2.80 -7.11 -19.19
CA GLU A 214 -2.56 -8.27 -18.32
C GLU A 214 -2.23 -7.83 -16.89
N ALA A 215 -1.40 -6.79 -16.74
CA ALA A 215 -1.09 -6.18 -15.44
C ALA A 215 -2.37 -5.77 -14.70
N TYR A 216 -3.25 -5.06 -15.41
CA TYR A 216 -4.53 -4.65 -14.86
C TYR A 216 -5.42 -5.84 -14.50
N ALA A 217 -5.59 -6.78 -15.43
CA ALA A 217 -6.52 -7.90 -15.27
C ALA A 217 -6.15 -8.82 -14.10
N ARG A 218 -4.85 -9.03 -13.85
CA ARG A 218 -4.39 -9.96 -12.82
C ARG A 218 -4.08 -9.30 -11.48
N TYR A 219 -3.50 -8.11 -11.52
CA TYR A 219 -2.88 -7.53 -10.34
C TYR A 219 -3.36 -6.13 -10.00
N GLY A 220 -4.02 -5.40 -10.93
CA GLY A 220 -4.37 -4.00 -10.69
C GLY A 220 -5.11 -3.79 -9.37
N ILE A 221 -6.12 -4.62 -9.09
CA ILE A 221 -6.90 -4.51 -7.85
C ILE A 221 -6.07 -4.93 -6.63
N GLN A 222 -5.45 -6.11 -6.66
CA GLN A 222 -4.74 -6.72 -5.53
C GLN A 222 -3.48 -5.92 -5.15
N ALA A 223 -2.78 -5.35 -6.13
CA ALA A 223 -1.60 -4.52 -5.94
C ALA A 223 -1.91 -3.10 -5.45
N THR A 224 -3.18 -2.72 -5.32
CA THR A 224 -3.58 -1.37 -4.91
C THR A 224 -4.21 -1.37 -3.54
N ASP A 225 -3.46 -0.86 -2.56
CA ASP A 225 -3.97 -0.50 -1.23
C ASP A 225 -4.13 1.03 -1.08
N ALA A 226 -5.15 1.47 -0.35
CA ALA A 226 -5.37 2.87 -0.02
C ALA A 226 -6.36 3.05 1.14
N ASN A 227 -6.14 4.11 1.93
CA ASN A 227 -6.97 4.45 3.11
C ASN A 227 -8.46 4.72 2.81
N THR A 228 -8.83 5.00 1.56
CA THR A 228 -10.23 5.22 1.16
C THR A 228 -10.51 4.65 -0.24
N HIS A 229 -11.76 4.24 -0.47
CA HIS A 229 -12.21 3.74 -1.77
C HIS A 229 -11.97 4.73 -2.92
N ILE A 230 -12.19 6.04 -2.70
CA ILE A 230 -11.94 7.06 -3.73
C ILE A 230 -10.45 7.24 -4.02
N ALA A 231 -9.57 7.12 -3.02
CA ALA A 231 -8.13 7.15 -3.22
C ALA A 231 -7.66 5.92 -4.00
N ARG A 232 -8.18 4.73 -3.66
CA ARG A 232 -7.91 3.48 -4.39
C ARG A 232 -8.30 3.60 -5.87
N TYR A 233 -9.52 4.06 -6.13
CA TYR A 233 -10.01 4.32 -7.50
C TYR A 233 -9.13 5.30 -8.27
N ARG A 234 -8.79 6.45 -7.67
CA ARG A 234 -7.95 7.48 -8.32
C ARG A 234 -6.54 6.98 -8.59
N SER A 235 -5.97 6.19 -7.68
CA SER A 235 -4.65 5.56 -7.86
C SER A 235 -4.65 4.66 -9.11
N LEU A 236 -5.69 3.83 -9.26
CA LEU A 236 -5.84 2.96 -10.42
C LEU A 236 -6.08 3.72 -11.72
N VAL A 237 -6.96 4.72 -11.72
CA VAL A 237 -7.19 5.56 -12.92
C VAL A 237 -5.91 6.26 -13.36
N LYS A 238 -5.08 6.71 -12.41
CA LYS A 238 -3.78 7.32 -12.72
C LYS A 238 -2.78 6.30 -13.27
N ARG A 239 -2.74 5.08 -12.71
CA ARG A 239 -1.81 4.01 -13.09
C ARG A 239 -2.17 3.37 -14.44
N TYR A 240 -3.45 3.29 -14.76
CA TYR A 240 -4.00 2.65 -15.95
C TYR A 240 -4.81 3.63 -16.83
N PRO A 241 -4.16 4.62 -17.47
CA PRO A 241 -4.87 5.64 -18.25
C PRO A 241 -5.55 5.08 -19.51
N SER A 242 -5.14 3.90 -20.00
CA SER A 242 -5.75 3.22 -21.15
C SER A 242 -7.05 2.48 -20.80
N ILE A 243 -7.28 2.19 -19.51
CA ILE A 243 -8.48 1.46 -19.06
C ILE A 243 -9.59 2.47 -18.75
N PRO A 244 -10.80 2.31 -19.31
CA PRO A 244 -11.90 3.22 -19.04
C PRO A 244 -12.19 3.36 -17.54
N PRO A 245 -12.28 4.57 -16.97
CA PRO A 245 -12.50 4.75 -15.54
C PRO A 245 -13.77 4.07 -15.02
N ALA A 246 -14.82 3.99 -15.85
CA ALA A 246 -16.05 3.27 -15.51
C ALA A 246 -15.82 1.75 -15.31
N ARG A 247 -14.94 1.14 -16.10
CA ARG A 247 -14.52 -0.25 -15.93
C ARG A 247 -13.76 -0.43 -14.63
N ILE A 248 -12.81 0.47 -14.34
CA ILE A 248 -12.04 0.45 -13.09
C ILE A 248 -12.95 0.48 -11.86
N LEU A 249 -13.94 1.38 -11.85
CA LEU A 249 -14.88 1.44 -10.75
C LEU A 249 -15.73 0.17 -10.63
N GLY A 250 -16.19 -0.38 -11.77
CA GLY A 250 -16.96 -1.62 -11.80
C GLY A 250 -16.19 -2.81 -11.24
N ASP A 251 -14.95 -3.00 -11.68
CA ASP A 251 -14.09 -4.11 -11.25
C ASP A 251 -13.74 -3.99 -9.75
N LEU A 252 -13.51 -2.76 -9.26
CA LEU A 252 -13.32 -2.47 -7.82
C LEU A 252 -14.54 -2.76 -6.96
N ILE A 253 -15.75 -2.50 -7.48
CA ILE A 253 -17.00 -2.86 -6.79
C ILE A 253 -17.15 -4.39 -6.75
N ALA A 254 -16.86 -5.06 -7.86
CA ALA A 254 -16.96 -6.51 -7.98
C ALA A 254 -15.92 -7.27 -7.13
N SER A 255 -14.80 -6.63 -6.75
CA SER A 255 -13.74 -7.30 -6.00
C SER A 255 -14.08 -7.62 -4.54
N ALA A 256 -15.17 -7.09 -4.00
CA ALA A 256 -15.63 -7.37 -2.64
C ALA A 256 -17.16 -7.64 -2.63
N PRO A 257 -17.59 -8.82 -3.09
CA PRO A 257 -19.01 -9.18 -3.11
C PRO A 257 -19.66 -9.08 -1.73
N GLY A 258 -20.82 -8.44 -1.66
CA GLY A 258 -21.53 -8.17 -0.40
C GLY A 258 -21.08 -6.91 0.34
N GLU A 259 -20.06 -6.20 -0.15
CA GLU A 259 -19.57 -4.92 0.39
C GLU A 259 -19.72 -3.75 -0.58
N GLU A 260 -20.53 -3.90 -1.62
CA GLU A 260 -20.78 -2.89 -2.66
C GLU A 260 -21.18 -1.52 -2.10
N GLY A 261 -21.94 -1.50 -0.99
CA GLY A 261 -22.37 -0.31 -0.29
C GLY A 261 -21.21 0.57 0.19
N LYS A 262 -20.04 -0.01 0.47
CA LYS A 262 -18.83 0.76 0.84
C LYS A 262 -18.38 1.72 -0.28
N TRP A 263 -18.77 1.45 -1.53
CA TRP A 263 -18.48 2.31 -2.69
C TRP A 263 -19.49 3.46 -2.89
N PHE A 264 -20.55 3.56 -2.08
CA PHE A 264 -21.56 4.64 -2.15
C PHE A 264 -20.93 6.03 -2.17
N ALA A 265 -20.03 6.32 -1.21
CA ALA A 265 -19.40 7.62 -1.08
C ALA A 265 -18.52 7.96 -2.30
N THR A 266 -17.86 6.95 -2.88
CA THR A 266 -17.07 7.08 -4.10
C THR A 266 -17.97 7.43 -5.29
N ALA A 267 -19.03 6.65 -5.54
CA ALA A 267 -19.97 6.89 -6.64
C ALA A 267 -20.63 8.28 -6.53
N LYS A 268 -21.05 8.68 -5.32
CA LYS A 268 -21.57 10.04 -5.04
C LYS A 268 -20.55 11.12 -5.36
N THR A 269 -19.29 10.96 -4.93
CA THR A 269 -18.21 11.92 -5.19
C THR A 269 -17.92 12.05 -6.69
N LEU A 270 -18.08 10.97 -7.45
CA LEU A 270 -17.98 10.94 -8.91
C LEU A 270 -19.26 11.41 -9.62
N LYS A 271 -20.26 11.91 -8.88
CA LYS A 271 -21.57 12.35 -9.38
C LYS A 271 -22.37 11.27 -10.12
N GLN A 272 -22.07 10.00 -9.87
CA GLN A 272 -22.81 8.85 -10.38
C GLN A 272 -23.92 8.49 -9.38
N PHE A 273 -24.93 9.36 -9.27
CA PHE A 273 -25.97 9.27 -8.23
C PHE A 273 -26.81 7.99 -8.36
N ASP A 274 -27.17 7.58 -9.57
CA ASP A 274 -27.94 6.35 -9.80
C ASP A 274 -27.15 5.11 -9.36
N LEU A 275 -25.85 5.07 -9.68
CA LEU A 275 -24.96 4.01 -9.21
C LEU A 275 -24.86 4.02 -7.68
N ALA A 276 -24.70 5.19 -7.06
CA ALA A 276 -24.64 5.30 -5.61
C ALA A 276 -25.89 4.70 -4.94
N ILE A 277 -27.10 5.03 -5.41
CA ILE A 277 -28.34 4.44 -4.91
C ILE A 277 -28.38 2.92 -5.15
N ALA A 278 -27.99 2.46 -6.33
CA ALA A 278 -27.96 1.03 -6.63
C ALA A 278 -27.01 0.25 -5.70
N LEU A 279 -25.83 0.80 -5.39
CA LEU A 279 -24.88 0.20 -4.45
C LEU A 279 -25.44 0.15 -3.03
N ALA A 280 -26.02 1.26 -2.58
CA ALA A 280 -26.61 1.36 -1.25
C ALA A 280 -27.87 0.48 -1.09
N GLY A 281 -28.53 0.09 -2.17
CA GLY A 281 -29.62 -0.89 -2.15
C GLY A 281 -29.15 -2.36 -2.13
N ARG A 282 -27.92 -2.65 -2.55
CA ARG A 282 -27.37 -4.02 -2.65
C ARG A 282 -26.74 -4.52 -1.36
N SER A 283 -26.06 -3.64 -0.63
CA SER A 283 -25.42 -3.99 0.63
C SER A 283 -25.33 -2.80 1.59
N PRO A 284 -25.11 -3.04 2.90
CA PRO A 284 -25.19 -2.00 3.91
C PRO A 284 -24.24 -0.82 3.67
N VAL A 285 -24.78 0.39 3.87
CA VAL A 285 -24.01 1.62 4.01
C VAL A 285 -24.26 2.15 5.41
N ASP A 286 -23.25 2.74 6.04
CA ASP A 286 -23.44 3.45 7.30
C ASP A 286 -24.62 4.46 7.19
N PRO A 287 -25.70 4.31 7.98
CA PRO A 287 -26.87 5.14 7.82
C PRO A 287 -26.60 6.63 8.04
N LYS A 288 -25.66 7.01 8.91
CA LYS A 288 -25.26 8.42 9.11
C LYS A 288 -24.65 9.02 7.84
N THR A 289 -23.91 8.22 7.07
CA THR A 289 -23.40 8.61 5.75
C THR A 289 -24.52 8.87 4.74
N LEU A 290 -25.56 8.04 4.73
CA LEU A 290 -26.74 8.21 3.87
C LEU A 290 -27.57 9.44 4.28
N VAL A 291 -27.81 9.65 5.57
CA VAL A 291 -28.52 10.84 6.10
C VAL A 291 -27.79 12.12 5.72
N ARG A 292 -26.45 12.15 5.88
CA ARG A 292 -25.62 13.29 5.48
C ARG A 292 -25.70 13.54 3.97
N ALA A 293 -25.64 12.47 3.17
CA ALA A 293 -25.76 12.57 1.72
C ALA A 293 -27.12 13.15 1.30
N ALA A 294 -28.21 12.70 1.93
CA ALA A 294 -29.56 13.23 1.69
C ALA A 294 -29.63 14.72 2.02
N ARG A 295 -29.22 15.11 3.24
CA ARG A 295 -29.17 16.51 3.69
C ARG A 295 -28.46 17.42 2.70
N ASP A 296 -27.25 17.02 2.28
CA ASP A 296 -26.39 17.84 1.44
C ASP A 296 -26.93 18.00 0.00
N HIS A 297 -27.87 17.14 -0.43
CA HIS A 297 -28.37 17.09 -1.80
C HIS A 297 -29.88 17.38 -1.96
N VAL A 298 -30.60 17.70 -0.87
CA VAL A 298 -32.05 18.03 -0.94
C VAL A 298 -32.36 19.07 -2.02
N LYS A 299 -31.51 20.11 -2.15
CA LYS A 299 -31.73 21.19 -3.11
C LYS A 299 -31.18 20.90 -4.50
N SER A 300 -30.01 20.27 -4.58
CA SER A 300 -29.27 20.11 -5.84
C SER A 300 -29.67 18.86 -6.62
N GLN A 301 -30.00 17.76 -5.92
CA GLN A 301 -30.36 16.46 -6.49
C GLN A 301 -31.45 15.80 -5.63
N PRO A 302 -32.69 16.31 -5.65
CA PRO A 302 -33.73 15.91 -4.71
C PRO A 302 -34.14 14.43 -4.86
N ALA A 303 -34.13 13.86 -6.07
CA ALA A 303 -34.42 12.44 -6.26
C ALA A 303 -33.39 11.54 -5.53
N PHE A 304 -32.10 11.86 -5.69
CA PHE A 304 -31.02 11.17 -4.98
C PHE A 304 -31.13 11.34 -3.46
N ALA A 305 -31.49 12.53 -2.99
CA ALA A 305 -31.65 12.80 -1.56
C ALA A 305 -32.80 11.98 -0.95
N LEU A 306 -33.93 11.87 -1.66
CA LEU A 306 -35.06 11.03 -1.24
C LEU A 306 -34.65 9.56 -1.12
N GLU A 307 -34.04 8.99 -2.17
CA GLU A 307 -33.61 7.59 -2.14
C GLU A 307 -32.55 7.32 -1.06
N SER A 308 -31.59 8.24 -0.88
CA SER A 308 -30.57 8.11 0.17
C SER A 308 -31.20 8.09 1.57
N ALA A 309 -32.19 8.95 1.82
CA ALA A 309 -32.89 9.01 3.10
C ALA A 309 -33.73 7.74 3.37
N LEU A 310 -34.42 7.22 2.34
CA LEU A 310 -35.18 5.97 2.44
C LEU A 310 -34.27 4.76 2.69
N LEU A 311 -33.12 4.69 1.99
CA LEU A 311 -32.12 3.65 2.24
C LEU A 311 -31.50 3.76 3.64
N ALA A 312 -31.33 4.98 4.17
CA ALA A 312 -30.86 5.16 5.54
C ALA A 312 -31.84 4.52 6.53
N LEU A 313 -33.13 4.83 6.40
CA LEU A 313 -34.20 4.23 7.21
C LEU A 313 -34.28 2.70 7.05
N HIS A 314 -34.13 2.21 5.81
CA HIS A 314 -34.12 0.79 5.50
C HIS A 314 -33.03 0.01 6.23
N TRP A 315 -31.81 0.55 6.25
CA TRP A 315 -30.66 -0.06 6.92
C TRP A 315 -30.73 0.10 8.44
N MET A 316 -31.19 1.24 8.96
CA MET A 316 -31.46 1.42 10.39
C MET A 316 -32.47 0.39 10.90
N ALA A 317 -33.56 0.15 10.16
CA ALA A 317 -34.58 -0.84 10.53
C ALA A 317 -34.04 -2.29 10.51
N ARG A 318 -32.93 -2.53 9.81
CA ARG A 318 -32.20 -3.82 9.78
C ARG A 318 -31.07 -3.90 10.79
N GLY A 319 -30.93 -2.91 11.66
CA GLY A 319 -29.92 -2.89 12.73
C GLY A 319 -28.54 -2.43 12.28
N ALA A 320 -28.41 -1.80 11.10
CA ALA A 320 -27.15 -1.20 10.68
C ALA A 320 -26.91 0.16 11.35
N GLY A 321 -25.63 0.53 11.47
CA GLY A 321 -25.18 1.81 12.02
C GLY A 321 -24.70 1.71 13.47
N TYR A 322 -23.64 2.46 13.78
CA TYR A 322 -23.03 2.52 15.10
C TYR A 322 -23.50 3.75 15.88
N ASP A 323 -23.82 3.58 17.17
CA ASP A 323 -24.36 4.63 18.07
C ASP A 323 -25.52 5.41 17.43
N MET A 324 -26.51 4.66 16.92
CA MET A 324 -27.70 5.27 16.31
C MET A 324 -28.60 5.90 17.37
N THR A 325 -29.23 7.03 17.03
CA THR A 325 -30.18 7.73 17.90
C THR A 325 -31.52 7.96 17.19
N SER A 326 -32.57 8.27 17.96
CA SER A 326 -33.87 8.67 17.39
C SER A 326 -33.76 9.96 16.56
N ALA A 327 -32.82 10.85 16.90
CA ALA A 327 -32.56 12.06 16.13
C ALA A 327 -32.07 11.76 14.70
N ASP A 328 -31.23 10.74 14.52
CA ASP A 328 -30.77 10.33 13.19
C ASP A 328 -31.91 9.82 12.30
N MET A 329 -32.89 9.11 12.89
CA MET A 329 -34.06 8.60 12.17
C MET A 329 -35.01 9.72 11.78
N CYS A 330 -35.29 10.63 12.71
CA CYS A 330 -36.08 11.83 12.44
C CYS A 330 -35.42 12.66 11.34
N ALA A 331 -34.10 12.87 11.39
CA ALA A 331 -33.37 13.56 10.34
C ALA A 331 -33.51 12.87 8.97
N ALA A 332 -33.41 11.54 8.92
CA ALA A 332 -33.64 10.78 7.68
C ALA A 332 -35.06 11.02 7.12
N ARG A 333 -36.09 10.89 7.96
CA ARG A 333 -37.49 11.16 7.58
C ARG A 333 -37.66 12.60 7.07
N ASP A 334 -37.13 13.58 7.79
CA ASP A 334 -37.30 14.99 7.48
C ASP A 334 -36.61 15.35 6.16
N HIS A 335 -35.44 14.77 5.88
CA HIS A 335 -34.77 14.91 4.58
C HIS A 335 -35.53 14.23 3.44
N ALA A 336 -36.14 13.06 3.66
CA ALA A 336 -37.00 12.42 2.67
C ALA A 336 -38.20 13.30 2.32
N LEU A 337 -38.89 13.87 3.32
CA LEU A 337 -40.02 14.77 3.13
C LEU A 337 -39.61 16.05 2.39
N ALA A 338 -38.50 16.68 2.80
CA ALA A 338 -37.98 17.88 2.16
C ALA A 338 -37.57 17.64 0.69
N ALA A 339 -36.94 16.51 0.41
CA ALA A 339 -36.56 16.11 -0.95
C ALA A 339 -37.78 15.89 -1.84
N ALA A 340 -38.82 15.23 -1.32
CA ALA A 340 -40.05 15.00 -2.08
C ALA A 340 -40.80 16.31 -2.38
N GLN A 341 -40.86 17.23 -1.42
CA GLN A 341 -41.42 18.56 -1.63
C GLN A 341 -40.68 19.31 -2.75
N ALA A 342 -39.35 19.23 -2.78
CA ALA A 342 -38.52 19.87 -3.82
C ALA A 342 -38.74 19.27 -5.22
N MET A 343 -39.20 18.02 -5.34
CA MET A 343 -39.51 17.38 -6.63
C MET A 343 -40.90 17.74 -7.18
N ALA A 344 -41.76 18.40 -6.39
CA ALA A 344 -43.19 18.60 -6.71
C ALA A 344 -43.91 17.30 -7.13
N SER A 345 -43.46 16.16 -6.62
CA SER A 345 -43.97 14.85 -6.98
C SER A 345 -45.09 14.42 -6.01
N PRO A 346 -46.22 13.88 -6.50
CA PRO A 346 -47.29 13.34 -5.67
C PRO A 346 -46.99 11.95 -5.11
N THR A 347 -45.73 11.48 -5.20
CA THR A 347 -45.34 10.17 -4.67
C THR A 347 -45.65 10.13 -3.17
N ASP A 348 -46.38 9.11 -2.73
CA ASP A 348 -46.74 8.91 -1.32
C ASP A 348 -45.50 8.54 -0.50
N VAL A 349 -44.74 9.58 -0.11
CA VAL A 349 -43.49 9.45 0.64
C VAL A 349 -43.74 8.86 2.01
N ALA A 350 -44.92 9.09 2.60
CA ALA A 350 -45.31 8.46 3.85
C ALA A 350 -45.40 6.94 3.69
N LYS A 351 -46.03 6.44 2.61
CA LYS A 351 -46.03 5.02 2.27
C LYS A 351 -44.63 4.47 2.05
N ARG A 352 -43.76 5.16 1.30
CA ARG A 352 -42.38 4.72 1.06
C ARG A 352 -41.54 4.66 2.33
N ILE A 353 -41.73 5.62 3.24
CA ILE A 353 -41.09 5.62 4.56
C ILE A 353 -41.56 4.41 5.36
N ALA A 354 -42.87 4.15 5.41
CA ALA A 354 -43.44 3.00 6.10
C ALA A 354 -42.91 1.67 5.55
N GLU A 355 -42.79 1.55 4.22
CA GLU A 355 -42.19 0.39 3.54
C GLU A 355 -40.70 0.24 3.88
N ALA A 356 -39.92 1.33 3.91
CA ALA A 356 -38.50 1.29 4.23
C ALA A 356 -38.24 0.74 5.64
N VAL A 357 -39.09 1.12 6.60
CA VAL A 357 -38.97 0.71 8.02
C VAL A 357 -39.79 -0.53 8.38
N ALA A 358 -40.40 -1.19 7.38
CA ALA A 358 -41.19 -2.38 7.60
C ALA A 358 -40.34 -3.53 8.16
N GLY A 359 -40.90 -4.27 9.12
CA GLY A 359 -40.24 -5.40 9.75
C GLY A 359 -40.68 -5.61 11.19
N GLN A 360 -40.42 -6.82 11.70
CA GLN A 360 -40.75 -7.23 13.07
C GLN A 360 -39.52 -7.31 14.00
N GLY A 361 -38.31 -7.04 13.49
CA GLY A 361 -37.10 -7.02 14.32
C GLY A 361 -37.09 -5.85 15.31
N THR A 362 -36.32 -5.99 16.40
CA THR A 362 -36.19 -4.96 17.45
C THR A 362 -35.76 -3.61 16.89
N ALA A 363 -34.82 -3.59 15.95
CA ALA A 363 -34.38 -2.38 15.26
C ALA A 363 -35.51 -1.72 14.45
N ALA A 364 -36.29 -2.50 13.69
CA ALA A 364 -37.44 -1.99 12.92
C ALA A 364 -38.53 -1.43 13.84
N ILE A 365 -38.83 -2.11 14.96
CA ILE A 365 -39.79 -1.62 15.97
C ILE A 365 -39.31 -0.30 16.56
N TRP A 366 -38.05 -0.22 16.95
CA TRP A 366 -37.46 0.98 17.53
C TRP A 366 -37.45 2.17 16.55
N VAL A 367 -37.12 1.93 15.28
CA VAL A 367 -37.20 2.97 14.23
C VAL A 367 -38.64 3.44 14.05
N ARG A 368 -39.60 2.52 13.93
CA ARG A 368 -41.03 2.85 13.79
C ARG A 368 -41.56 3.68 14.96
N GLN A 369 -41.24 3.27 16.20
CA GLN A 369 -41.58 4.02 17.41
C GLN A 369 -40.97 5.43 17.40
N SER A 370 -39.70 5.55 17.01
CA SER A 370 -39.02 6.85 16.93
C SER A 370 -39.63 7.78 15.89
N LEU A 371 -40.20 7.22 14.80
CA LEU A 371 -40.87 7.98 13.75
C LEU A 371 -42.36 8.25 14.02
N GLY A 372 -42.94 7.66 15.06
CA GLY A 372 -44.38 7.76 15.36
C GLY A 372 -45.27 6.91 14.43
N LEU A 373 -44.71 5.86 13.82
CA LEU A 373 -45.41 4.94 12.94
C LEU A 373 -45.75 3.66 13.74
N SER A 374 -46.97 3.54 14.26
CA SER A 374 -47.40 2.36 15.04
C SER A 374 -47.67 1.15 14.14
#